data_AF-A0A4Q6G873-F1
#
_entry.id   AF-A0A4Q6G873-F1
#
_cell.length_a   1.000
_cell.length_b   1.000
_cell.length_c   1.000
_cell.angle_alpha   90.00
_cell.angle_beta   90.00
_cell.angle_gamma   90.00
#
_symmetry.space_group_name_H-M   'P 1'
#
loop_
_entity.id
_entity.type
_entity.pdbx_description
1 polymer ?
#
loop_
_entity_poly.entity_id
_entity_poly.type
_entity_poly.pdbx_seq_one_letter_code
_entity_poly.pdbx_strand_id
1 'polypeptide(L)'
;MTRLIVSLISGIMLSACSNPPQRISFSKAQSAEGDVINQGDGDEVVQGPEKVIPKKVVKLLKLKPGEIEDDAYDFTFGSVQLSAEGSTDSKLSMERYLFLDQPQLVDEKDRAKLMALCKDIVMEEGSENTYLLQWRSYQSSELKKLFLTQLEKGAKGIRCVLKVKGEDETVLTPAWLDLNLMVDEKQKAVGSKNLSGSAKETLLLVSESVAIKPDSKNVILVEDEPTIIKKIKSLKSSDLKVKVLTLAPETPCSLDTAAKDFINPDQARSQSIELTGGEELKFRISDPAVEPTNGRLVEACKQITFKDLSKDVVSSARFSSNFKCKTYEDISKQAGMDAACRWRSTVTNDGDPVNTAETVIELMKEPIKSIDFANWDVSRSYIAKAGDNPVRNNTISIRNFDADLKTYLEEGFDVWMAIHRPSYDEKIRGFINEINLDKGGEGHNTCDKAYAYAQLNSRKYTYCEKPMRRTDFYRKLWGHWEVAVAGLHEAQHAHGHPHEFEDPNSIPCMGPAYSSVLDHTVVTGCGLRSCRYMKDSAINSFIFQMNYSVGMNNHRFEGLCEKWRNEMGIGRDKF
;
A
#
# COMPACT_ATOMS: atom_id res chain seq x y z
N MET A 1 -4.73 -16.09 32.34
CA MET A 1 -4.12 -17.43 32.56
C MET A 1 -2.91 -17.58 31.64
N THR A 2 -1.96 -18.44 32.02
CA THR A 2 -0.95 -19.17 31.20
C THR A 2 -1.21 -19.27 29.68
N ARG A 3 -0.24 -19.27 28.73
CA ARG A 3 1.26 -19.19 28.63
C ARG A 3 1.56 -18.57 27.23
N LEU A 4 2.59 -17.77 26.91
CA LEU A 4 4.05 -17.81 27.14
C LEU A 4 4.81 -18.79 26.21
N ILE A 5 5.59 -18.27 25.23
CA ILE A 5 6.90 -18.79 24.74
C ILE A 5 7.55 -17.82 23.70
N VAL A 6 8.75 -17.33 24.06
CA VAL A 6 10.02 -17.13 23.30
C VAL A 6 9.98 -16.36 21.95
N SER A 7 10.65 -15.21 21.72
CA SER A 7 11.99 -14.67 22.06
C SER A 7 13.09 -14.92 21.01
N LEU A 8 13.68 -13.83 20.50
CA LEU A 8 15.14 -13.59 20.60
C LEU A 8 15.43 -12.09 20.42
N ILE A 9 16.12 -11.45 21.37
CA ILE A 9 16.69 -10.10 21.23
C ILE A 9 18.16 -10.12 21.64
N SER A 10 18.95 -9.37 20.88
CA SER A 10 20.39 -9.15 20.98
C SER A 10 20.96 -9.05 22.39
N GLY A 11 22.07 -9.75 22.63
CA GLY A 11 22.93 -9.54 23.78
C GLY A 11 24.38 -9.91 23.47
N ILE A 12 25.27 -8.91 23.52
CA ILE A 12 26.63 -8.93 24.08
C ILE A 12 27.15 -7.50 23.99
N MET A 13 27.45 -6.91 25.14
CA MET A 13 28.20 -5.66 25.27
C MET A 13 29.62 -5.99 25.75
N LEU A 14 30.57 -5.11 25.45
CA LEU A 14 31.97 -5.28 25.83
C LEU A 14 32.21 -5.01 27.32
N SER A 15 33.07 -5.80 27.93
CA SER A 15 33.86 -5.39 29.10
C SER A 15 35.24 -6.03 29.02
N ALA A 16 36.29 -5.30 29.41
CA ALA A 16 37.68 -5.69 29.22
C ALA A 16 38.48 -5.59 30.52
N CYS A 17 39.40 -6.54 30.72
CA CYS A 17 40.54 -6.52 31.63
C CYS A 17 41.38 -7.79 31.36
N SER A 18 42.70 -7.88 31.61
CA SER A 18 43.77 -6.87 31.72
C SER A 18 45.09 -7.61 32.03
N ASN A 19 46.16 -7.46 31.24
CA ASN A 19 47.56 -7.51 31.70
C ASN A 19 48.60 -7.22 30.57
N PRO A 20 49.87 -6.87 30.90
CA PRO A 20 50.74 -6.05 30.04
C PRO A 20 51.81 -6.83 29.22
N PRO A 21 52.50 -6.17 28.26
CA PRO A 21 53.44 -6.80 27.33
C PRO A 21 54.91 -6.84 27.82
N GLN A 22 55.71 -7.76 27.25
CA GLN A 22 57.17 -7.78 27.41
C GLN A 22 57.92 -7.49 26.09
N ARG A 23 58.65 -6.36 26.12
CA ARG A 23 59.92 -6.09 25.40
C ARG A 23 60.94 -7.24 25.56
N ILE A 24 62.07 -7.36 24.85
CA ILE A 24 62.77 -6.53 23.83
C ILE A 24 63.15 -7.47 22.62
N SER A 25 64.04 -7.29 21.63
CA SER A 25 65.17 -6.39 21.23
C SER A 25 65.25 -6.27 19.69
N PHE A 26 66.08 -5.36 19.15
CA PHE A 26 66.69 -5.45 17.81
C PHE A 26 68.19 -5.78 17.92
N SER A 27 68.72 -6.60 17.01
CA SER A 27 70.16 -6.68 16.63
C SER A 27 70.25 -7.42 15.29
N LYS A 28 70.55 -6.78 14.14
CA LYS A 28 71.84 -6.24 13.66
C LYS A 28 72.85 -7.35 13.34
N ALA A 29 73.34 -7.36 12.11
CA ALA A 29 74.12 -8.46 11.53
C ALA A 29 75.62 -8.38 11.81
N GLN A 30 76.31 -9.53 11.74
CA GLN A 30 77.72 -9.60 11.36
C GLN A 30 78.08 -10.98 10.76
N SER A 31 79.15 -11.00 9.97
CA SER A 31 79.65 -12.14 9.19
C SER A 31 80.76 -12.92 9.91
N ALA A 32 80.92 -14.20 9.57
CA ALA A 32 82.15 -14.96 9.79
C ALA A 32 82.30 -16.04 8.71
N GLU A 33 83.52 -16.23 8.22
CA GLU A 33 83.95 -17.36 7.38
C GLU A 33 84.38 -18.54 8.27
N GLY A 34 84.48 -19.76 7.72
CA GLY A 34 84.87 -20.95 8.49
C GLY A 34 84.94 -22.23 7.66
N ASP A 35 86.13 -22.54 7.15
CA ASP A 35 86.44 -23.56 6.15
C ASP A 35 86.45 -25.03 6.64
N VAL A 36 86.12 -25.96 5.71
CA VAL A 36 86.69 -27.33 5.54
C VAL A 36 86.36 -28.37 6.66
N ILE A 37 85.95 -29.62 6.36
CA ILE A 37 86.77 -30.80 5.96
C ILE A 37 85.94 -31.80 5.09
N ASN A 38 86.65 -32.58 4.26
CA ASN A 38 86.20 -33.69 3.37
C ASN A 38 85.48 -34.87 4.12
N GLN A 39 84.95 -35.96 3.52
CA GLN A 39 85.56 -36.85 2.49
C GLN A 39 84.61 -37.98 2.02
N GLY A 40 84.91 -38.59 0.86
CA GLY A 40 84.31 -39.82 0.28
C GLY A 40 83.32 -39.50 -0.85
N ASP A 41 83.51 -39.81 -2.15
CA ASP A 41 84.09 -40.95 -2.92
C ASP A 41 82.95 -41.60 -3.73
N GLY A 42 83.14 -41.86 -5.05
CA GLY A 42 82.14 -42.59 -5.86
C GLY A 42 82.01 -42.26 -7.36
N ASP A 43 83.08 -42.43 -8.13
CA ASP A 43 83.15 -42.74 -9.58
C ASP A 43 82.48 -41.85 -10.67
N GLU A 44 83.04 -41.97 -11.88
CA GLU A 44 82.70 -41.18 -13.08
C GLU A 44 81.60 -41.82 -13.94
N VAL A 45 80.80 -40.99 -14.62
CA VAL A 45 80.28 -41.32 -15.96
C VAL A 45 80.40 -40.08 -16.85
N VAL A 46 81.31 -40.12 -17.83
CA VAL A 46 81.43 -39.07 -18.84
C VAL A 46 80.36 -39.26 -19.91
N GLN A 47 79.43 -38.30 -20.01
CA GLN A 47 78.65 -38.07 -21.22
C GLN A 47 78.92 -36.65 -21.75
N GLY A 48 78.80 -36.47 -23.06
CA GLY A 48 79.23 -35.26 -23.77
C GLY A 48 78.40 -34.01 -23.42
N PRO A 49 78.83 -32.82 -23.87
CA PRO A 49 78.17 -31.56 -23.55
C PRO A 49 76.76 -31.52 -24.13
N GLU A 50 75.77 -31.84 -23.31
CA GLU A 50 74.36 -31.65 -23.63
C GLU A 50 74.12 -30.16 -23.93
N LYS A 51 73.54 -29.88 -25.08
CA LYS A 51 73.29 -28.51 -25.53
C LYS A 51 72.16 -27.93 -24.68
N VAL A 52 72.52 -27.26 -23.58
CA VAL A 52 71.57 -26.55 -22.72
C VAL A 52 70.86 -25.48 -23.54
N ILE A 53 69.69 -25.83 -24.06
CA ILE A 53 68.75 -24.87 -24.64
C ILE A 53 68.36 -23.94 -23.47
N PRO A 54 68.61 -22.63 -23.56
CA PRO A 54 68.25 -21.73 -22.48
C PRO A 54 66.73 -21.79 -22.27
N LYS A 55 66.29 -22.15 -21.06
CA LYS A 55 64.87 -22.15 -20.71
C LYS A 55 64.33 -20.74 -20.98
N LYS A 56 63.42 -20.60 -21.95
CA LYS A 56 62.73 -19.35 -22.29
C LYS A 56 62.11 -18.81 -20.99
N VAL A 57 62.67 -17.76 -20.42
CA VAL A 57 62.26 -17.24 -19.10
C VAL A 57 60.94 -16.50 -19.28
N VAL A 58 59.83 -17.25 -19.12
CA VAL A 58 58.48 -16.70 -19.20
C VAL A 58 58.31 -15.71 -18.05
N LYS A 59 58.12 -14.43 -18.37
CA LYS A 59 57.80 -13.40 -17.38
C LYS A 59 56.33 -13.57 -16.97
N LEU A 60 56.00 -13.28 -15.71
CA LEU A 60 54.61 -13.13 -15.28
C LEU A 60 54.21 -11.66 -15.39
N LEU A 61 53.16 -11.35 -16.14
CA LEU A 61 52.56 -10.01 -16.09
C LEU A 61 52.00 -9.79 -14.68
N LYS A 62 52.39 -8.70 -14.06
CA LYS A 62 51.79 -8.21 -12.82
C LYS A 62 51.30 -6.79 -13.04
N LEU A 63 50.05 -6.56 -12.68
CA LEU A 63 49.42 -5.26 -12.70
C LEU A 63 49.25 -4.79 -11.25
N LYS A 64 49.71 -3.57 -10.95
CA LYS A 64 49.56 -2.92 -9.64
C LYS A 64 48.60 -1.74 -9.76
N PRO A 65 47.54 -1.66 -8.91
CA PRO A 65 46.69 -0.49 -8.86
C PRO A 65 47.45 0.74 -8.34
N GLY A 66 47.20 1.88 -8.97
CA GLY A 66 47.74 3.20 -8.64
C GLY A 66 46.63 4.16 -8.21
N GLU A 67 46.53 5.30 -8.87
CA GLU A 67 45.53 6.32 -8.56
C GLU A 67 44.12 5.92 -9.05
N ILE A 68 43.11 6.23 -8.23
CA ILE A 68 41.68 6.05 -8.53
C ILE A 68 41.17 7.36 -9.11
N GLU A 69 40.81 7.39 -10.39
CA GLU A 69 40.33 8.59 -11.08
C GLU A 69 38.85 8.86 -10.76
N ASP A 70 37.97 7.89 -11.01
CA ASP A 70 36.55 7.92 -10.66
C ASP A 70 36.26 6.79 -9.66
N ASP A 71 35.69 7.14 -8.49
CA ASP A 71 35.35 6.17 -7.45
C ASP A 71 34.11 5.35 -7.81
N ALA A 72 34.24 4.03 -7.78
CA ALA A 72 33.20 3.06 -8.13
C ALA A 72 31.94 3.13 -7.24
N TYR A 73 32.00 3.81 -6.08
CA TYR A 73 30.82 4.11 -5.27
C TYR A 73 30.09 5.38 -5.70
N ASP A 74 30.78 6.38 -6.26
CA ASP A 74 30.21 7.71 -6.56
C ASP A 74 29.87 7.93 -8.04
N PHE A 75 30.45 7.13 -8.92
CA PHE A 75 30.18 7.15 -10.36
C PHE A 75 29.62 5.82 -10.85
N THR A 76 28.88 5.84 -11.97
CA THR A 76 28.32 4.61 -12.57
C THR A 76 29.40 3.67 -13.10
N PHE A 77 30.53 4.26 -13.50
CA PHE A 77 31.76 3.58 -13.88
C PHE A 77 32.87 3.93 -12.89
N GLY A 78 33.52 2.91 -12.34
CA GLY A 78 34.79 3.07 -11.61
C GLY A 78 35.96 3.13 -12.59
N SER A 79 37.03 3.83 -12.21
CA SER A 79 38.25 3.89 -12.99
C SER A 79 39.51 3.94 -12.11
N VAL A 80 40.52 3.15 -12.48
CA VAL A 80 41.79 3.08 -11.76
C VAL A 80 42.96 2.90 -12.71
N GLN A 81 44.05 3.61 -12.46
CA GLN A 81 45.30 3.40 -13.17
C GLN A 81 45.96 2.10 -12.69
N LEU A 82 46.43 1.30 -13.63
CA LEU A 82 47.22 0.10 -13.43
C LEU A 82 48.63 0.34 -13.95
N SER A 83 49.63 -0.15 -13.23
CA SER A 83 51.04 -0.13 -13.64
C SER A 83 51.56 -1.57 -13.84
N ALA A 84 52.29 -1.82 -14.93
CA ALA A 84 52.88 -3.11 -15.22
C ALA A 84 54.29 -3.23 -14.61
N GLU A 85 54.59 -4.32 -13.90
CA GLU A 85 55.93 -4.55 -13.34
C GLU A 85 56.93 -5.04 -14.40
N GLY A 86 57.69 -4.11 -14.98
CA GLY A 86 58.81 -4.37 -15.89
C GLY A 86 58.47 -4.17 -17.36
N SER A 87 59.50 -4.08 -18.20
CA SER A 87 59.35 -3.76 -19.64
C SER A 87 58.46 -4.78 -20.34
N THR A 88 57.31 -4.29 -20.83
CA THR A 88 56.40 -4.99 -21.73
C THR A 88 56.63 -4.49 -23.14
N ASP A 89 57.63 -5.05 -23.81
CA ASP A 89 58.05 -4.67 -25.18
C ASP A 89 57.01 -5.04 -26.27
N SER A 90 55.79 -5.44 -25.86
CA SER A 90 54.69 -5.99 -26.66
C SER A 90 53.37 -5.42 -26.16
N LYS A 91 52.46 -5.05 -27.05
CA LYS A 91 51.18 -4.43 -26.66
C LYS A 91 50.33 -5.37 -25.82
N LEU A 92 49.68 -4.84 -24.78
CA LEU A 92 48.73 -5.59 -23.97
C LEU A 92 47.32 -5.56 -24.58
N SER A 93 46.60 -6.67 -24.41
CA SER A 93 45.20 -6.87 -24.77
C SER A 93 44.43 -7.48 -23.61
N MET A 94 43.11 -7.33 -23.60
CA MET A 94 42.23 -7.78 -22.52
C MET A 94 41.08 -8.62 -23.06
N GLU A 95 40.91 -9.83 -22.52
CA GLU A 95 39.75 -10.69 -22.74
C GLU A 95 38.84 -10.65 -21.49
N ARG A 96 37.52 -10.56 -21.67
CA ARG A 96 36.52 -10.46 -20.59
C ARG A 96 35.75 -11.77 -20.50
N TYR A 97 35.60 -12.33 -19.30
CA TYR A 97 34.90 -13.59 -19.09
C TYR A 97 33.91 -13.54 -17.94
N LEU A 98 32.68 -13.98 -18.17
CA LEU A 98 31.77 -14.34 -17.09
C LEU A 98 32.29 -15.64 -16.47
N PHE A 99 32.72 -15.60 -15.21
CA PHE A 99 33.08 -16.77 -14.43
C PHE A 99 31.83 -17.33 -13.73
N LEU A 100 31.64 -18.65 -13.84
CA LEU A 100 30.62 -19.42 -13.17
C LEU A 100 31.27 -20.65 -12.52
N ASP A 101 31.32 -20.69 -11.19
CA ASP A 101 31.85 -21.85 -10.44
C ASP A 101 31.09 -23.16 -10.74
N GLN A 102 29.79 -23.05 -11.03
CA GLN A 102 28.88 -24.16 -11.29
C GLN A 102 27.93 -23.81 -12.46
N PRO A 103 28.44 -23.75 -13.71
CA PRO A 103 27.68 -23.25 -14.87
C PRO A 103 26.43 -24.07 -15.18
N GLN A 104 26.36 -25.33 -14.73
CA GLN A 104 25.22 -26.22 -14.86
C GLN A 104 24.00 -25.85 -14.00
N LEU A 105 24.16 -24.98 -12.98
CA LEU A 105 23.05 -24.53 -12.12
C LEU A 105 22.31 -23.29 -12.67
N VAL A 106 22.90 -22.60 -13.64
CA VAL A 106 22.32 -21.42 -14.28
C VAL A 106 21.92 -21.80 -15.71
N ASP A 107 20.66 -21.57 -16.09
CA ASP A 107 20.20 -21.90 -17.45
C ASP A 107 20.81 -20.98 -18.51
N GLU A 108 20.75 -21.38 -19.78
CA GLU A 108 21.43 -20.69 -20.88
C GLU A 108 20.96 -19.24 -21.08
N LYS A 109 19.69 -18.95 -20.81
CA LYS A 109 19.09 -17.62 -20.94
C LYS A 109 19.53 -16.72 -19.79
N ASP A 110 19.57 -17.25 -18.57
CA ASP A 110 20.10 -16.55 -17.40
C ASP A 110 21.62 -16.33 -17.52
N ARG A 111 22.38 -17.29 -18.08
CA ARG A 111 23.82 -17.13 -18.39
C ARG A 111 24.05 -16.01 -19.41
N ALA A 112 23.30 -15.98 -20.51
CA ALA A 112 23.41 -14.93 -21.53
C ALA A 112 23.10 -13.53 -20.95
N LYS A 113 22.12 -13.41 -20.06
CA LYS A 113 21.87 -12.15 -19.34
C LYS A 113 23.00 -11.77 -18.39
N LEU A 114 23.59 -12.72 -17.67
CA LEU A 114 24.68 -12.47 -16.73
C LEU A 114 25.98 -12.02 -17.41
N MET A 115 26.19 -12.30 -18.70
CA MET A 115 27.34 -11.78 -19.46
C MET A 115 27.40 -10.24 -19.49
N ALA A 116 26.26 -9.55 -19.33
CA ALA A 116 26.20 -8.10 -19.20
C ALA A 116 27.01 -7.55 -18.02
N LEU A 117 27.25 -8.35 -16.97
CA LEU A 117 28.14 -7.98 -15.85
C LEU A 117 29.58 -7.72 -16.29
N CYS A 118 30.01 -8.34 -17.39
CA CYS A 118 31.35 -8.21 -17.95
C CYS A 118 31.44 -7.29 -19.17
N LYS A 119 30.30 -6.85 -19.72
CA LYS A 119 30.26 -6.16 -21.02
C LYS A 119 31.05 -4.84 -20.98
N ASP A 120 30.61 -3.92 -20.12
CA ASP A 120 31.12 -2.56 -20.09
C ASP A 120 32.41 -2.45 -19.25
N ILE A 121 33.49 -3.01 -19.79
CA ILE A 121 34.83 -2.98 -19.20
C ILE A 121 35.85 -2.70 -20.31
N VAL A 122 36.73 -1.72 -20.10
CA VAL A 122 37.77 -1.27 -21.04
C VAL A 122 39.10 -1.09 -20.32
N MET A 123 40.19 -1.38 -21.00
CA MET A 123 41.55 -1.01 -20.59
C MET A 123 42.14 -0.09 -21.65
N GLU A 124 42.29 1.20 -21.34
CA GLU A 124 42.94 2.19 -22.21
C GLU A 124 44.45 2.21 -21.92
N GLU A 125 45.28 2.47 -22.94
CA GLU A 125 46.74 2.52 -22.85
C GLU A 125 47.21 3.95 -22.55
N GLY A 126 48.06 4.13 -21.54
CA GLY A 126 48.49 5.44 -21.02
C GLY A 126 49.91 5.85 -21.43
N SER A 127 50.66 6.42 -20.49
CA SER A 127 52.13 6.58 -20.60
C SER A 127 52.84 5.25 -20.32
N GLU A 128 54.17 5.18 -20.52
CA GLU A 128 54.96 3.94 -20.46
C GLU A 128 54.60 3.01 -19.28
N ASN A 129 54.17 1.77 -19.62
CA ASN A 129 53.75 0.73 -18.67
C ASN A 129 52.55 1.11 -17.76
N THR A 130 51.74 2.12 -18.12
CA THR A 130 50.50 2.49 -17.42
C THR A 130 49.26 2.25 -18.29
N TYR A 131 48.16 1.85 -17.66
CA TYR A 131 46.90 1.51 -18.30
C TYR A 131 45.72 1.98 -17.45
N LEU A 132 44.70 2.60 -18.04
CA LEU A 132 43.47 2.97 -17.31
C LEU A 132 42.43 1.85 -17.44
N LEU A 133 42.17 1.13 -16.34
CA LEU A 133 41.06 0.17 -16.28
C LEU A 133 39.78 0.91 -15.90
N GLN A 134 38.74 0.80 -16.73
CA GLN A 134 37.41 1.34 -16.48
C GLN A 134 36.36 0.24 -16.53
N TRP A 135 35.41 0.23 -15.61
CA TRP A 135 34.36 -0.80 -15.53
C TRP A 135 33.03 -0.24 -15.02
N ARG A 136 31.91 -0.78 -15.52
CA ARG A 136 30.58 -0.52 -14.98
C ARG A 136 30.43 -1.06 -13.56
N SER A 137 30.41 -0.17 -12.59
CA SER A 137 30.21 -0.50 -11.17
C SER A 137 28.73 -0.63 -10.82
N TYR A 138 27.87 0.18 -11.45
CA TYR A 138 26.42 0.18 -11.27
C TYR A 138 25.70 -0.56 -12.41
N GLN A 139 25.02 -1.65 -12.03
CA GLN A 139 24.25 -2.53 -12.91
C GLN A 139 22.74 -2.28 -12.79
N SER A 140 21.94 -2.73 -13.76
CA SER A 140 20.49 -2.58 -13.75
C SER A 140 19.81 -3.42 -12.66
N SER A 141 18.65 -2.98 -12.19
CA SER A 141 17.89 -3.69 -11.14
C SER A 141 17.46 -5.11 -11.54
N GLU A 142 17.17 -5.35 -12.82
CA GLU A 142 16.89 -6.68 -13.35
C GLU A 142 18.13 -7.59 -13.22
N LEU A 143 19.32 -7.08 -13.56
CA LEU A 143 20.57 -7.84 -13.51
C LEU A 143 21.01 -8.09 -12.06
N LYS A 144 20.85 -7.10 -11.16
CA LYS A 144 21.05 -7.28 -9.71
C LYS A 144 20.11 -8.35 -9.14
N LYS A 145 18.81 -8.31 -9.48
CA LYS A 145 17.83 -9.34 -9.09
C LYS A 145 18.21 -10.72 -9.61
N LEU A 146 18.53 -10.83 -10.90
CA LEU A 146 18.91 -12.09 -11.53
C LEU A 146 20.10 -12.74 -10.82
N PHE A 147 21.14 -11.95 -10.55
CA PHE A 147 22.32 -12.37 -9.79
C PHE A 147 21.95 -12.90 -8.40
N LEU A 148 21.21 -12.12 -7.60
CA LEU A 148 20.75 -12.52 -6.27
C LEU A 148 19.93 -13.82 -6.31
N THR A 149 18.99 -13.95 -7.25
CA THR A 149 18.20 -15.18 -7.43
C THR A 149 19.05 -16.40 -7.81
N GLN A 150 20.17 -16.25 -8.54
CA GLN A 150 21.07 -17.39 -8.74
C GLN A 150 21.89 -17.73 -7.47
N LEU A 151 22.25 -16.75 -6.64
CA LEU A 151 22.87 -17.01 -5.32
C LEU A 151 21.90 -17.76 -4.40
N GLU A 152 20.62 -17.36 -4.37
CA GLU A 152 19.56 -18.05 -3.61
C GLU A 152 19.33 -19.49 -4.07
N LYS A 153 19.43 -19.75 -5.39
CA LYS A 153 19.45 -21.12 -5.97
C LYS A 153 20.74 -21.91 -5.63
N GLY A 154 21.74 -21.29 -5.01
CA GLY A 154 22.95 -21.93 -4.51
C GLY A 154 24.21 -21.76 -5.36
N ALA A 155 24.22 -20.90 -6.39
CA ALA A 155 25.43 -20.57 -7.12
C ALA A 155 26.43 -19.78 -6.24
N LYS A 156 27.71 -20.17 -6.22
CA LYS A 156 28.71 -19.64 -5.26
C LYS A 156 29.79 -18.75 -5.84
N GLY A 157 29.86 -18.64 -7.16
CA GLY A 157 30.91 -17.87 -7.84
C GLY A 157 30.43 -17.42 -9.21
N ILE A 158 29.51 -16.46 -9.23
CA ILE A 158 29.17 -15.67 -10.42
C ILE A 158 29.98 -14.38 -10.33
N ARG A 159 30.95 -14.17 -11.21
CA ARG A 159 31.86 -13.00 -11.19
C ARG A 159 32.24 -12.59 -12.60
N CYS A 160 32.80 -11.41 -12.76
CA CYS A 160 33.54 -11.10 -13.98
C CYS A 160 35.03 -11.30 -13.75
N VAL A 161 35.72 -11.97 -14.67
CA VAL A 161 37.19 -12.09 -14.64
C VAL A 161 37.80 -11.60 -15.94
N LEU A 162 38.90 -10.86 -15.84
CA LEU A 162 39.63 -10.28 -16.96
C LEU A 162 40.95 -11.01 -17.13
N LYS A 163 41.30 -11.37 -18.36
CA LYS A 163 42.62 -11.90 -18.72
C LYS A 163 43.36 -10.83 -19.51
N VAL A 164 44.40 -10.26 -18.92
CA VAL A 164 45.28 -9.28 -19.58
C VAL A 164 46.54 -10.00 -20.06
N LYS A 165 46.83 -9.90 -21.36
CA LYS A 165 47.89 -10.67 -22.03
C LYS A 165 48.67 -9.83 -23.04
N GLY A 166 49.95 -10.15 -23.21
CA GLY A 166 50.74 -9.67 -24.35
C GLY A 166 50.49 -10.50 -25.62
N GLU A 167 51.18 -10.15 -26.70
CA GLU A 167 51.05 -10.80 -28.01
C GLU A 167 51.50 -12.28 -28.04
N ASP A 168 52.53 -12.64 -27.25
CA ASP A 168 53.01 -14.02 -27.07
C ASP A 168 52.80 -14.48 -25.60
N GLU A 169 51.71 -15.23 -25.35
CA GLU A 169 51.43 -15.84 -24.04
C GLU A 169 52.54 -16.85 -23.59
N THR A 170 53.43 -17.28 -24.49
CA THR A 170 54.61 -18.12 -24.17
C THR A 170 55.87 -17.30 -23.78
N VAL A 171 55.82 -15.97 -23.87
CA VAL A 171 56.83 -15.04 -23.31
C VAL A 171 56.31 -14.38 -22.04
N LEU A 172 55.03 -13.98 -22.04
CA LEU A 172 54.41 -13.23 -20.96
C LEU A 172 53.15 -13.98 -20.48
N THR A 173 53.24 -14.64 -19.33
CA THR A 173 52.08 -15.29 -18.70
C THR A 173 51.02 -14.23 -18.36
N PRO A 174 49.76 -14.39 -18.80
CA PRO A 174 48.70 -13.42 -18.55
C PRO A 174 48.45 -13.11 -17.07
N ALA A 175 48.12 -11.86 -16.78
CA ALA A 175 47.54 -11.44 -15.51
C ALA A 175 46.03 -11.72 -15.54
N TRP A 176 45.47 -12.08 -14.38
CA TRP A 176 44.03 -12.26 -14.19
C TRP A 176 43.52 -11.34 -13.09
N LEU A 177 42.45 -10.60 -13.36
CA LEU A 177 41.80 -9.69 -12.42
C LEU A 177 40.38 -10.22 -12.13
N ASP A 178 39.97 -10.22 -10.86
CA ASP A 178 38.62 -10.60 -10.43
C ASP A 178 37.80 -9.35 -10.11
N LEU A 179 36.62 -9.23 -10.72
CA LEU A 179 35.63 -8.19 -10.48
C LEU A 179 34.36 -8.85 -9.91
N ASN A 180 34.05 -8.50 -8.67
CA ASN A 180 33.03 -9.16 -7.87
C ASN A 180 31.97 -8.15 -7.38
N LEU A 181 30.70 -8.55 -7.43
CA LEU A 181 29.55 -7.79 -6.92
C LEU A 181 29.40 -7.87 -5.39
N MET A 182 30.02 -8.88 -4.76
CA MET A 182 29.82 -9.29 -3.38
C MET A 182 31.12 -9.21 -2.59
N VAL A 183 31.39 -8.04 -2.01
CA VAL A 183 32.59 -7.75 -1.21
C VAL A 183 32.25 -7.83 0.28
N ASP A 184 32.89 -8.74 1.04
CA ASP A 184 32.94 -8.70 2.51
C ASP A 184 33.74 -7.46 2.92
N GLU A 185 33.32 -6.72 3.96
CA GLU A 185 34.06 -5.55 4.47
C GLU A 185 35.52 -5.86 4.86
N LYS A 186 35.88 -7.14 5.03
CA LYS A 186 37.25 -7.63 5.27
C LYS A 186 38.06 -7.88 3.99
N GLN A 187 37.42 -7.94 2.83
CA GLN A 187 38.11 -8.08 1.54
C GLN A 187 38.67 -6.73 1.10
N LYS A 188 39.80 -6.78 0.39
CA LYS A 188 40.40 -5.60 -0.21
C LYS A 188 39.94 -5.44 -1.65
N ALA A 189 39.35 -4.29 -1.95
CA ALA A 189 38.91 -3.93 -3.29
C ALA A 189 39.50 -2.58 -3.71
N VAL A 190 39.97 -2.54 -4.96
CA VAL A 190 40.47 -1.37 -5.65
C VAL A 190 39.29 -0.51 -6.11
N GLY A 191 39.48 0.82 -6.14
CA GLY A 191 38.54 1.73 -6.81
C GLY A 191 37.33 2.19 -5.99
N SER A 192 37.18 1.77 -4.73
CA SER A 192 36.06 2.17 -3.87
C SER A 192 36.52 2.60 -2.49
N LYS A 193 36.49 3.92 -2.20
CA LYS A 193 36.82 4.48 -0.87
C LYS A 193 35.76 4.16 0.19
N ASN A 194 34.54 3.75 -0.20
CA ASN A 194 33.42 3.48 0.70
C ASN A 194 32.94 2.01 0.65
N LEU A 195 33.78 1.08 1.11
CA LEU A 195 33.50 -0.38 1.05
C LEU A 195 32.17 -0.79 1.70
N SER A 196 31.82 -0.22 2.86
CA SER A 196 30.58 -0.55 3.60
C SER A 196 29.30 0.05 3.00
N GLY A 197 29.44 1.07 2.15
CA GLY A 197 28.39 1.52 1.23
C GLY A 197 28.25 0.58 0.04
N SER A 198 29.36 0.29 -0.64
CA SER A 198 29.41 -0.53 -1.86
C SER A 198 28.80 -1.94 -1.67
N ALA A 199 29.01 -2.57 -0.50
CA ALA A 199 28.42 -3.86 -0.17
C ALA A 199 26.88 -3.86 -0.15
N LYS A 200 26.24 -2.72 0.16
CA LYS A 200 24.76 -2.59 0.25
C LYS A 200 24.11 -2.36 -1.12
N GLU A 201 24.82 -1.69 -2.03
CA GLU A 201 24.34 -1.44 -3.39
C GLU A 201 24.68 -2.59 -4.36
N THR A 202 25.43 -3.61 -3.94
CA THR A 202 25.88 -4.75 -4.77
C THR A 202 26.65 -4.25 -6.00
N LEU A 203 27.75 -3.53 -5.74
CA LEU A 203 28.57 -2.89 -6.79
C LEU A 203 29.66 -3.82 -7.29
N LEU A 204 29.92 -3.77 -8.60
CA LEU A 204 31.03 -4.50 -9.20
C LEU A 204 32.34 -3.79 -8.83
N LEU A 205 33.22 -4.45 -8.08
CA LEU A 205 34.50 -3.90 -7.64
C LEU A 205 35.67 -4.82 -8.02
N VAL A 206 36.79 -4.21 -8.39
CA VAL A 206 38.06 -4.89 -8.72
C VAL A 206 38.73 -5.35 -7.42
N SER A 207 39.14 -6.62 -7.34
CA SER A 207 39.88 -7.15 -6.19
C SER A 207 41.34 -6.69 -6.17
N GLU A 208 41.92 -6.43 -4.99
CA GLU A 208 43.39 -6.31 -4.84
C GLU A 208 44.13 -7.65 -5.00
N SER A 209 43.40 -8.78 -5.03
CA SER A 209 44.00 -10.12 -5.06
C SER A 209 44.10 -10.73 -6.47
N VAL A 210 45.25 -11.32 -6.76
CA VAL A 210 45.61 -12.01 -8.02
C VAL A 210 46.08 -13.41 -7.64
N ALA A 211 45.58 -14.52 -8.19
CA ALA A 211 44.57 -14.68 -9.24
C ALA A 211 43.69 -15.91 -8.98
N ILE A 212 42.43 -15.85 -9.41
CA ILE A 212 41.75 -17.06 -9.88
C ILE A 212 42.39 -17.43 -11.23
N LYS A 213 42.87 -18.65 -11.38
CA LYS A 213 43.12 -19.26 -12.70
C LYS A 213 41.93 -20.19 -13.00
N PRO A 214 40.87 -19.70 -13.65
CA PRO A 214 39.68 -20.50 -13.87
C PRO A 214 39.98 -21.63 -14.86
N ASP A 215 39.36 -22.81 -14.66
CA ASP A 215 39.27 -23.80 -15.74
C ASP A 215 38.43 -23.19 -16.88
N SER A 216 38.88 -23.41 -18.12
CA SER A 216 38.12 -23.20 -19.36
C SER A 216 36.63 -23.58 -19.29
N LYS A 217 36.27 -24.60 -18.51
CA LYS A 217 34.89 -25.06 -18.33
C LYS A 217 33.99 -24.10 -17.52
N ASN A 218 34.60 -23.22 -16.75
CA ASN A 218 33.94 -22.32 -15.79
C ASN A 218 33.94 -20.84 -16.26
N VAL A 219 34.34 -20.57 -17.50
CA VAL A 219 34.37 -19.23 -18.09
C VAL A 219 33.61 -19.16 -19.42
N ILE A 220 32.90 -18.06 -19.64
CA ILE A 220 32.19 -17.75 -20.88
C ILE A 220 32.76 -16.42 -21.40
N LEU A 221 33.35 -16.44 -22.60
CA LEU A 221 33.93 -15.24 -23.23
C LEU A 221 32.83 -14.22 -23.55
N VAL A 222 33.09 -12.94 -23.27
CA VAL A 222 32.19 -11.83 -23.55
C VAL A 222 32.78 -10.96 -24.65
N GLU A 223 32.24 -11.10 -25.86
CA GLU A 223 32.72 -10.44 -27.08
C GLU A 223 32.03 -9.10 -27.35
N ASP A 224 30.89 -8.80 -26.70
CA ASP A 224 30.12 -7.55 -26.79
C ASP A 224 30.99 -6.27 -26.81
N GLU A 225 30.68 -5.30 -27.66
CA GLU A 225 31.35 -4.00 -27.64
C GLU A 225 31.07 -3.25 -26.31
N PRO A 226 32.10 -2.81 -25.56
CA PRO A 226 31.94 -2.13 -24.28
C PRO A 226 31.54 -0.66 -24.44
N THR A 227 30.65 -0.16 -23.59
CA THR A 227 30.29 1.27 -23.55
C THR A 227 30.68 1.89 -22.20
N ILE A 228 31.60 2.86 -22.21
CA ILE A 228 32.04 3.60 -21.02
C ILE A 228 31.59 5.07 -21.12
N ILE A 229 30.95 5.59 -20.08
CA ILE A 229 30.54 7.01 -19.99
C ILE A 229 31.23 7.65 -18.79
N LYS A 230 32.26 8.47 -19.03
CA LYS A 230 33.12 9.01 -17.97
C LYS A 230 32.35 10.07 -17.14
N LYS A 231 32.52 10.05 -15.81
CA LYS A 231 32.03 11.06 -14.85
C LYS A 231 30.51 11.22 -14.66
N ILE A 232 29.71 10.20 -14.99
CA ILE A 232 28.28 10.16 -14.63
C ILE A 232 28.13 9.73 -13.16
N LYS A 233 27.60 10.61 -12.29
CA LYS A 233 27.28 10.28 -10.88
C LYS A 233 26.34 9.08 -10.82
N SER A 234 26.54 8.17 -9.86
CA SER A 234 25.66 7.02 -9.67
C SER A 234 24.34 7.37 -8.99
N LEU A 235 23.25 6.80 -9.50
CA LEU A 235 21.98 6.64 -8.79
C LEU A 235 22.13 5.46 -7.82
N LYS A 236 22.04 5.75 -6.52
CA LYS A 236 22.11 4.78 -5.44
C LYS A 236 20.73 4.57 -4.83
N SER A 237 20.45 3.35 -4.37
CA SER A 237 19.18 3.01 -3.73
C SER A 237 18.95 3.82 -2.44
N SER A 238 20.03 4.20 -1.75
CA SER A 238 20.03 5.11 -0.58
C SER A 238 19.49 6.52 -0.84
N ASP A 239 19.55 6.99 -2.10
CA ASP A 239 19.35 8.40 -2.43
C ASP A 239 17.88 8.71 -2.71
N LEU A 240 17.09 7.66 -2.98
CA LEU A 240 15.68 7.70 -3.32
C LEU A 240 14.80 7.80 -2.06
N LYS A 241 14.05 8.89 -1.94
CA LYS A 241 13.12 9.11 -0.82
C LYS A 241 11.73 9.43 -1.35
N VAL A 242 10.78 8.54 -1.10
CA VAL A 242 9.35 8.74 -1.38
C VAL A 242 8.70 9.47 -0.21
N LYS A 243 7.95 10.53 -0.52
CA LYS A 243 7.22 11.34 0.46
C LYS A 243 5.82 11.64 -0.07
N VAL A 244 4.79 11.33 0.72
CA VAL A 244 3.42 11.81 0.44
C VAL A 244 3.32 13.26 0.91
N LEU A 245 2.78 14.13 0.06
CA LEU A 245 2.67 15.58 0.29
C LEU A 245 1.28 16.01 0.76
N THR A 246 0.23 15.56 0.09
CA THR A 246 -1.16 15.96 0.35
C THR A 246 -2.13 14.83 0.00
N LEU A 247 -3.31 14.86 0.62
CA LEU A 247 -4.46 14.01 0.31
C LEU A 247 -5.66 14.94 0.03
N ALA A 248 -6.35 14.75 -1.09
CA ALA A 248 -7.39 15.65 -1.57
C ALA A 248 -8.60 14.92 -2.18
N PRO A 249 -9.82 15.51 -2.16
CA PRO A 249 -10.21 16.69 -1.37
C PRO A 249 -10.11 16.45 0.15
N GLU A 250 -10.21 17.49 0.97
CA GLU A 250 -10.12 17.36 2.44
C GLU A 250 -11.26 16.52 3.04
N THR A 251 -12.44 16.50 2.39
CA THR A 251 -13.59 15.69 2.83
C THR A 251 -13.25 14.19 2.75
N PRO A 252 -13.22 13.45 3.88
CA PRO A 252 -12.80 12.06 3.91
C PRO A 252 -13.81 11.08 3.28
N CYS A 253 -13.34 9.88 2.95
CA CYS A 253 -14.24 8.74 2.77
C CYS A 253 -15.05 8.48 4.04
N SER A 254 -16.36 8.25 3.91
CA SER A 254 -17.30 8.10 5.03
C SER A 254 -17.88 6.69 5.07
N LEU A 255 -17.75 6.03 6.21
CA LEU A 255 -18.17 4.64 6.42
C LEU A 255 -19.38 4.61 7.36
N ASP A 256 -20.45 3.91 6.96
CA ASP A 256 -21.50 3.50 7.89
C ASP A 256 -20.94 2.37 8.76
N THR A 257 -20.75 2.62 10.05
CA THR A 257 -20.07 1.68 10.97
C THR A 257 -20.93 0.46 11.30
N ALA A 258 -22.26 0.59 11.26
CA ALA A 258 -23.18 -0.48 11.56
C ALA A 258 -23.45 -1.34 10.33
N ALA A 259 -23.58 -0.73 9.14
CA ALA A 259 -23.70 -1.45 7.87
C ALA A 259 -22.39 -2.03 7.33
N LYS A 260 -21.25 -1.42 7.68
CA LYS A 260 -19.90 -1.71 7.16
C LYS A 260 -19.75 -1.47 5.65
N ASP A 261 -20.39 -0.43 5.14
CA ASP A 261 -20.29 0.00 3.73
C ASP A 261 -20.05 1.52 3.60
N PHE A 262 -19.47 1.95 2.48
CA PHE A 262 -19.17 3.37 2.27
C PHE A 262 -20.40 4.15 1.82
N ILE A 263 -20.57 5.32 2.43
CA ILE A 263 -21.70 6.24 2.21
C ILE A 263 -21.50 7.04 0.92
N ASN A 264 -20.24 7.37 0.61
CA ASN A 264 -19.79 8.13 -0.56
C ASN A 264 -18.86 7.29 -1.46
N PRO A 265 -19.26 6.08 -1.92
CA PRO A 265 -18.37 5.13 -2.58
C PRO A 265 -17.72 5.68 -3.86
N ASP A 266 -18.46 6.48 -4.63
CA ASP A 266 -17.98 7.10 -5.87
C ASP A 266 -17.12 8.35 -5.67
N GLN A 267 -16.96 8.85 -4.43
CA GLN A 267 -16.14 10.02 -4.19
C GLN A 267 -14.68 9.73 -4.56
N ALA A 268 -14.14 10.55 -5.46
CA ALA A 268 -12.75 10.51 -5.86
C ALA A 268 -11.83 10.99 -4.72
N ARG A 269 -10.69 10.30 -4.60
CA ARG A 269 -9.58 10.56 -3.70
C ARG A 269 -8.31 10.67 -4.52
N SER A 270 -7.41 11.56 -4.15
CA SER A 270 -6.09 11.69 -4.75
C SER A 270 -5.05 11.97 -3.67
N GLN A 271 -3.93 11.25 -3.72
CA GLN A 271 -2.73 11.60 -2.94
C GLN A 271 -1.67 12.14 -3.89
N SER A 272 -1.00 13.22 -3.48
CA SER A 272 0.17 13.78 -4.17
C SER A 272 1.43 13.22 -3.53
N ILE A 273 2.34 12.69 -4.34
CA ILE A 273 3.53 11.97 -3.90
C ILE A 273 4.74 12.57 -4.63
N GLU A 274 5.84 12.71 -3.92
CA GLU A 274 7.11 13.20 -4.41
C GLU A 274 8.20 12.17 -4.12
N LEU A 275 8.93 11.78 -5.16
CA LEU A 275 10.18 11.03 -5.10
C LEU A 275 11.33 12.03 -5.30
N THR A 276 12.15 12.25 -4.28
CA THR A 276 13.39 13.01 -4.40
C THR A 276 14.60 12.09 -4.54
N GLY A 277 15.55 12.43 -5.40
CA GLY A 277 16.87 11.78 -5.46
C GLY A 277 17.96 12.56 -4.73
N GLY A 278 19.22 12.18 -4.97
CA GLY A 278 20.40 12.89 -4.48
C GLY A 278 20.67 14.21 -5.21
N GLU A 279 21.55 15.05 -4.64
CA GLU A 279 21.85 16.38 -5.19
C GLU A 279 22.51 16.31 -6.58
N GLU A 280 21.99 17.14 -7.49
CA GLU A 280 22.37 17.22 -8.92
C GLU A 280 22.08 15.95 -9.76
N LEU A 281 21.52 14.89 -9.17
CA LEU A 281 21.17 13.67 -9.91
C LEU A 281 19.91 13.89 -10.77
N LYS A 282 20.00 13.52 -12.05
CA LYS A 282 18.85 13.50 -12.97
C LYS A 282 18.31 12.09 -13.13
N PHE A 283 17.00 11.92 -13.04
CA PHE A 283 16.38 10.60 -13.20
C PHE A 283 14.95 10.64 -13.75
N ARG A 284 14.52 9.51 -14.29
CA ARG A 284 13.13 9.20 -14.64
C ARG A 284 12.59 8.05 -13.79
N ILE A 285 11.28 7.99 -13.65
CA ILE A 285 10.55 6.94 -12.95
C ILE A 285 9.66 6.18 -13.96
N SER A 286 9.59 4.85 -13.86
CA SER A 286 8.66 4.05 -14.66
C SER A 286 7.23 4.10 -14.11
N ASP A 287 6.24 3.70 -14.90
CA ASP A 287 4.89 3.47 -14.38
C ASP A 287 4.93 2.47 -13.20
N PRO A 288 4.26 2.76 -12.06
CA PRO A 288 4.30 1.88 -10.89
C PRO A 288 3.50 0.58 -11.08
N ALA A 289 4.17 -0.57 -11.00
CA ALA A 289 3.55 -1.89 -11.07
C ALA A 289 3.16 -2.40 -9.66
N VAL A 290 1.98 -3.02 -9.50
CA VAL A 290 1.51 -3.48 -8.17
C VAL A 290 2.44 -4.56 -7.60
N GLU A 291 2.88 -4.37 -6.35
CA GLU A 291 3.76 -5.31 -5.64
C GLU A 291 2.95 -6.26 -4.73
N PRO A 292 3.16 -7.59 -4.80
CA PRO A 292 2.58 -8.53 -3.84
C PRO A 292 3.10 -8.27 -2.42
N THR A 293 2.19 -8.15 -1.45
CA THR A 293 2.54 -8.00 -0.03
C THR A 293 2.32 -9.33 0.68
N ASN A 294 3.33 -9.81 1.42
CA ASN A 294 3.32 -11.13 2.08
C ASN A 294 2.93 -12.30 1.14
N GLY A 295 3.42 -12.26 -0.11
CA GLY A 295 3.13 -13.27 -1.14
C GLY A 295 1.73 -13.17 -1.77
N ARG A 296 0.88 -12.20 -1.37
CA ARG A 296 -0.46 -12.00 -1.92
C ARG A 296 -0.57 -10.70 -2.70
N LEU A 297 -1.15 -10.79 -3.89
CA LEU A 297 -1.52 -9.62 -4.69
C LEU A 297 -2.91 -9.12 -4.29
N VAL A 298 -3.06 -7.82 -4.09
CA VAL A 298 -4.35 -7.16 -3.82
C VAL A 298 -4.82 -6.53 -5.14
N GLU A 299 -5.74 -7.20 -5.82
CA GLU A 299 -6.21 -6.82 -7.16
C GLU A 299 -6.86 -5.43 -7.19
N ALA A 300 -7.49 -4.99 -6.10
CA ALA A 300 -8.06 -3.65 -6.00
C ALA A 300 -7.01 -2.52 -6.17
N CYS A 301 -5.72 -2.78 -5.88
CA CYS A 301 -4.64 -1.81 -6.10
C CYS A 301 -4.38 -1.49 -7.58
N LYS A 302 -4.87 -2.32 -8.52
CA LYS A 302 -4.81 -2.05 -9.98
C LYS A 302 -5.83 -0.99 -10.43
N GLN A 303 -6.83 -0.67 -9.59
CA GLN A 303 -7.79 0.40 -9.89
C GLN A 303 -7.21 1.80 -9.61
N ILE A 304 -6.09 1.90 -8.89
CA ILE A 304 -5.47 3.16 -8.51
C ILE A 304 -4.59 3.64 -9.66
N THR A 305 -4.92 4.79 -10.23
CA THR A 305 -4.25 5.31 -11.42
C THR A 305 -3.22 6.37 -11.06
N PHE A 306 -2.00 6.21 -11.57
CA PHE A 306 -0.93 7.17 -11.42
C PHE A 306 -0.97 8.19 -12.56
N LYS A 307 -0.75 9.46 -12.22
CA LYS A 307 -0.60 10.55 -13.17
C LYS A 307 0.65 11.34 -12.81
N ASP A 308 1.57 11.45 -13.76
CA ASP A 308 2.75 12.31 -13.61
C ASP A 308 2.34 13.79 -13.52
N LEU A 309 2.98 14.49 -12.58
CA LEU A 309 2.87 15.92 -12.30
C LEU A 309 4.24 16.63 -12.40
N SER A 310 5.29 15.92 -12.83
CA SER A 310 6.67 16.38 -12.97
C SER A 310 6.84 17.36 -14.13
N LYS A 311 6.31 18.57 -13.97
CA LYS A 311 6.55 19.68 -14.89
C LYS A 311 7.98 20.20 -14.71
N ASP A 312 8.87 19.79 -15.61
CA ASP A 312 10.21 20.36 -15.80
C ASP A 312 11.15 20.26 -14.57
N VAL A 313 10.78 19.47 -13.55
CA VAL A 313 11.61 19.24 -12.36
C VAL A 313 12.62 18.12 -12.64
N VAL A 314 13.89 18.42 -12.41
CA VAL A 314 15.03 17.62 -12.89
C VAL A 314 15.56 16.62 -11.85
N SER A 315 15.30 16.84 -10.56
CA SER A 315 15.81 16.04 -9.43
C SER A 315 14.72 15.55 -8.45
N SER A 316 13.44 15.78 -8.76
CA SER A 316 12.34 15.08 -8.11
C SER A 316 11.22 14.77 -9.11
N ALA A 317 10.66 13.57 -9.00
CA ALA A 317 9.46 13.16 -9.72
C ALA A 317 8.24 13.33 -8.82
N ARG A 318 7.19 13.99 -9.30
CA ARG A 318 5.93 14.20 -8.58
C ARG A 318 4.80 13.52 -9.32
N PHE A 319 3.97 12.76 -8.62
CA PHE A 319 2.85 12.05 -9.21
C PHE A 319 1.64 12.06 -8.28
N SER A 320 0.45 12.03 -8.88
CA SER A 320 -0.81 11.84 -8.16
C SER A 320 -1.31 10.42 -8.37
N SER A 321 -1.60 9.68 -7.30
CA SER A 321 -2.34 8.41 -7.40
C SER A 321 -3.81 8.64 -7.06
N ASN A 322 -4.70 8.28 -7.98
CA ASN A 322 -6.12 8.60 -7.94
C ASN A 322 -6.95 7.33 -7.75
N PHE A 323 -7.93 7.38 -6.86
CA PHE A 323 -8.77 6.24 -6.47
C PHE A 323 -10.18 6.68 -6.05
N LYS A 324 -11.10 5.73 -5.82
CA LYS A 324 -12.43 6.00 -5.24
C LYS A 324 -12.49 5.47 -3.80
N CYS A 325 -13.39 6.01 -2.98
CA CYS A 325 -13.70 5.40 -1.68
C CYS A 325 -14.12 3.92 -1.82
N LYS A 326 -14.80 3.55 -2.92
CA LYS A 326 -15.11 2.15 -3.27
C LYS A 326 -13.87 1.29 -3.55
N THR A 327 -12.83 1.85 -4.15
CA THR A 327 -11.54 1.15 -4.32
C THR A 327 -10.92 0.83 -2.96
N TYR A 328 -11.00 1.79 -2.02
CA TYR A 328 -10.52 1.63 -0.65
C TYR A 328 -11.32 0.58 0.14
N GLU A 329 -12.64 0.53 -0.06
CA GLU A 329 -13.52 -0.55 0.44
C GLU A 329 -13.08 -1.93 -0.08
N ASP A 330 -12.77 -2.04 -1.38
CA ASP A 330 -12.34 -3.30 -2.00
C ASP A 330 -10.93 -3.73 -1.56
N ILE A 331 -10.03 -2.78 -1.30
CA ILE A 331 -8.73 -3.03 -0.67
C ILE A 331 -8.93 -3.61 0.74
N SER A 332 -9.72 -2.94 1.58
CA SER A 332 -9.98 -3.37 2.96
C SER A 332 -10.67 -4.74 3.00
N LYS A 333 -11.64 -4.99 2.10
CA LYS A 333 -12.30 -6.31 1.93
C LYS A 333 -11.36 -7.43 1.47
N GLN A 334 -10.37 -7.13 0.64
CA GLN A 334 -9.39 -8.13 0.19
C GLN A 334 -8.31 -8.38 1.24
N ALA A 335 -7.72 -7.33 1.80
CA ALA A 335 -6.52 -7.41 2.64
C ALA A 335 -6.78 -7.50 4.15
N GLY A 336 -7.98 -7.17 4.61
CA GLY A 336 -8.29 -7.02 6.04
C GLY A 336 -7.66 -5.76 6.68
N MET A 337 -6.98 -4.93 5.88
CA MET A 337 -6.40 -3.67 6.28
C MET A 337 -6.65 -2.61 5.21
N ASP A 338 -6.94 -1.40 5.68
CA ASP A 338 -7.29 -0.25 4.85
C ASP A 338 -6.14 0.23 3.94
N ALA A 339 -4.90 0.17 4.42
CA ALA A 339 -3.69 0.63 3.72
C ALA A 339 -2.78 -0.56 3.37
N ALA A 340 -3.16 -1.32 2.34
CA ALA A 340 -2.47 -2.56 1.93
C ALA A 340 -1.82 -2.50 0.54
N CYS A 341 -1.94 -1.39 -0.19
CA CYS A 341 -1.39 -1.28 -1.54
C CYS A 341 0.05 -0.77 -1.55
N ARG A 342 0.88 -1.50 -2.30
CA ARG A 342 2.28 -1.17 -2.60
C ARG A 342 2.48 -1.29 -4.11
N TRP A 343 3.27 -0.40 -4.69
CA TRP A 343 3.67 -0.47 -6.10
C TRP A 343 5.18 -0.30 -6.21
N ARG A 344 5.82 -1.14 -7.01
CA ARG A 344 7.23 -1.02 -7.35
C ARG A 344 7.40 -0.20 -8.60
N SER A 345 8.38 0.68 -8.60
CA SER A 345 8.80 1.40 -9.80
C SER A 345 10.32 1.35 -9.95
N THR A 346 10.78 1.30 -11.20
CA THR A 346 12.20 1.43 -11.54
C THR A 346 12.51 2.91 -11.73
N VAL A 347 13.58 3.36 -11.09
CA VAL A 347 14.14 4.70 -11.25
C VAL A 347 15.43 4.58 -12.06
N THR A 348 15.56 5.39 -13.10
CA THR A 348 16.62 5.29 -14.10
C THR A 348 17.43 6.59 -14.14
N ASN A 349 18.76 6.49 -14.10
CA ASN A 349 19.65 7.63 -14.24
C ASN A 349 19.61 8.18 -15.68
N ASP A 350 19.37 9.49 -15.82
CA ASP A 350 19.27 10.15 -17.13
C ASP A 350 20.62 10.23 -17.88
N GLY A 351 21.75 10.13 -17.16
CA GLY A 351 23.09 10.10 -17.73
C GLY A 351 23.59 8.71 -18.11
N ASP A 352 22.95 7.64 -17.62
CA ASP A 352 23.30 6.24 -17.88
C ASP A 352 22.06 5.34 -17.69
N PRO A 353 21.30 5.04 -18.75
CA PRO A 353 20.04 4.30 -18.63
C PRO A 353 20.15 2.86 -18.10
N VAL A 354 21.37 2.31 -17.97
CA VAL A 354 21.62 0.99 -17.37
C VAL A 354 21.73 1.08 -15.84
N ASN A 355 22.15 2.23 -15.29
CA ASN A 355 22.13 2.47 -13.85
C ASN A 355 20.69 2.75 -13.38
N THR A 356 20.04 1.69 -12.92
CA THR A 356 18.70 1.76 -12.33
C THR A 356 18.68 1.28 -10.88
N ALA A 357 17.78 1.87 -10.10
CA ALA A 357 17.44 1.46 -8.74
C ALA A 357 15.93 1.25 -8.63
N GLU A 358 15.45 0.55 -7.60
CA GLU A 358 14.02 0.32 -7.39
C GLU A 358 13.51 1.07 -6.19
N THR A 359 12.31 1.62 -6.31
CA THR A 359 11.59 2.26 -5.22
C THR A 359 10.22 1.64 -5.02
N VAL A 360 9.70 1.71 -3.79
CA VAL A 360 8.36 1.25 -3.45
C VAL A 360 7.52 2.44 -3.03
N ILE A 361 6.39 2.58 -3.70
CA ILE A 361 5.35 3.57 -3.45
C ILE A 361 4.27 2.86 -2.65
N GLU A 362 3.78 3.48 -1.58
CA GLU A 362 2.76 2.90 -0.70
C GLU A 362 1.51 3.80 -0.64
N LEU A 363 0.34 3.19 -0.46
CA LEU A 363 -0.91 3.94 -0.29
C LEU A 363 -0.98 4.51 1.12
N MET A 364 -1.06 5.85 1.24
CA MET A 364 -1.35 6.48 2.52
C MET A 364 -2.69 5.99 3.06
N LYS A 365 -2.76 5.74 4.37
CA LYS A 365 -4.03 5.44 5.04
C LYS A 365 -4.98 6.63 4.93
N GLU A 366 -6.06 6.45 4.18
CA GLU A 366 -7.19 7.37 4.13
C GLU A 366 -7.80 7.54 5.54
N PRO A 367 -8.00 8.77 6.03
CA PRO A 367 -8.78 9.00 7.24
C PRO A 367 -10.26 8.69 6.96
N ILE A 368 -10.82 7.70 7.65
CA ILE A 368 -12.22 7.30 7.45
C ILE A 368 -13.11 8.01 8.47
N LYS A 369 -14.12 8.75 7.98
CA LYS A 369 -15.18 9.31 8.83
C LYS A 369 -16.20 8.21 9.14
N SER A 370 -16.12 7.68 10.35
CA SER A 370 -17.16 6.81 10.92
C SER A 370 -18.48 7.58 11.09
N ILE A 371 -19.60 6.97 10.67
CA ILE A 371 -20.95 7.52 10.76
C ILE A 371 -21.89 6.42 11.26
N ASP A 372 -22.74 6.76 12.23
CA ASP A 372 -23.78 5.89 12.78
C ASP A 372 -25.16 6.52 12.56
N PHE A 373 -25.96 5.91 11.69
CA PHE A 373 -27.31 6.39 11.37
C PHE A 373 -28.38 5.99 12.40
N ALA A 374 -28.08 5.12 13.38
CA ALA A 374 -29.02 4.83 14.47
C ALA A 374 -29.20 6.05 15.40
N ASN A 375 -28.20 6.93 15.47
CA ASN A 375 -28.25 8.20 16.19
C ASN A 375 -29.04 9.27 15.40
N TRP A 376 -30.00 9.94 16.06
CA TRP A 376 -30.78 11.01 15.44
C TRP A 376 -29.93 12.22 15.01
N ASP A 377 -29.00 12.68 15.85
CA ASP A 377 -28.17 13.86 15.56
C ASP A 377 -27.32 13.69 14.30
N VAL A 378 -26.98 12.44 13.97
CA VAL A 378 -26.34 12.07 12.72
C VAL A 378 -27.37 11.98 11.59
N SER A 379 -28.40 11.13 11.74
CA SER A 379 -29.39 10.87 10.69
C SER A 379 -30.11 12.11 10.18
N ARG A 380 -30.41 13.09 11.06
CA ARG A 380 -31.09 14.33 10.67
C ARG A 380 -30.27 15.25 9.76
N SER A 381 -28.96 15.04 9.66
CA SER A 381 -28.11 15.74 8.68
C SER A 381 -28.16 15.13 7.27
N TYR A 382 -28.74 13.93 7.14
CA TYR A 382 -28.92 13.20 5.87
C TYR A 382 -30.39 13.09 5.42
N ILE A 383 -31.34 13.51 6.26
CA ILE A 383 -32.76 13.60 5.92
C ILE A 383 -33.02 15.03 5.41
N ALA A 384 -33.49 15.14 4.17
CA ALA A 384 -33.72 16.44 3.54
C ALA A 384 -34.90 17.17 4.20
N LYS A 385 -34.66 18.41 4.66
CA LYS A 385 -35.72 19.27 5.20
C LYS A 385 -36.72 19.63 4.08
N ALA A 386 -37.99 19.29 4.28
CA ALA A 386 -39.02 19.56 3.29
C ALA A 386 -39.33 21.06 3.22
N GLY A 387 -39.29 21.64 2.01
CA GLY A 387 -39.52 23.07 1.78
C GLY A 387 -40.96 23.53 2.06
N ASP A 388 -41.91 22.61 2.07
CA ASP A 388 -43.34 22.84 2.36
C ASP A 388 -43.80 22.17 3.68
N ASN A 389 -42.88 21.94 4.62
CA ASN A 389 -43.19 21.43 5.96
C ASN A 389 -44.17 22.37 6.70
N PRO A 390 -45.31 21.85 7.20
CA PRO A 390 -46.42 22.70 7.66
C PRO A 390 -46.15 23.36 9.01
N VAL A 391 -45.30 22.76 9.85
CA VAL A 391 -44.90 23.26 11.17
C VAL A 391 -43.93 24.44 11.03
N ARG A 392 -42.98 24.27 10.10
CA ARG A 392 -41.96 25.26 9.72
C ARG A 392 -42.58 26.48 9.06
N ASN A 393 -43.44 26.25 8.07
CA ASN A 393 -44.07 27.30 7.27
C ASN A 393 -45.35 27.86 7.92
N ASN A 394 -45.80 27.28 9.04
CA ASN A 394 -46.99 27.67 9.80
C ASN A 394 -48.29 27.62 8.97
N THR A 395 -48.37 26.71 8.00
CA THR A 395 -49.59 26.46 7.20
C THR A 395 -50.66 25.66 7.96
N ILE A 396 -50.26 25.02 9.06
CA ILE A 396 -51.14 24.39 10.05
C ILE A 396 -50.96 25.15 11.38
N SER A 397 -52.06 25.42 12.09
CA SER A 397 -52.01 26.09 13.39
C SER A 397 -51.54 25.11 14.47
N ILE A 398 -50.35 25.35 15.02
CA ILE A 398 -49.74 24.50 16.05
C ILE A 398 -50.07 25.10 17.43
N ARG A 399 -50.78 24.35 18.29
CA ARG A 399 -51.32 24.84 19.58
C ARG A 399 -50.73 24.11 20.78
N ASN A 400 -50.43 24.84 21.85
CA ASN A 400 -49.96 24.35 23.17
C ASN A 400 -48.56 23.69 23.22
N PHE A 401 -47.93 23.41 22.07
CA PHE A 401 -46.52 23.00 21.96
C PHE A 401 -45.57 24.07 22.51
N ASP A 402 -44.44 23.64 23.09
CA ASP A 402 -43.27 24.47 23.32
C ASP A 402 -42.30 24.42 22.13
N ALA A 403 -41.15 25.09 22.23
CA ALA A 403 -40.15 25.13 21.15
C ALA A 403 -39.57 23.74 20.84
N ASP A 404 -39.32 22.93 21.86
CA ASP A 404 -38.71 21.61 21.73
C ASP A 404 -39.68 20.63 21.06
N LEU A 405 -40.94 20.55 21.52
CA LEU A 405 -41.94 19.68 20.91
C LEU A 405 -42.40 20.20 19.53
N LYS A 406 -42.39 21.52 19.28
CA LYS A 406 -42.60 22.05 17.92
C LYS A 406 -41.45 21.60 16.99
N THR A 407 -40.20 21.63 17.45
CA THR A 407 -39.05 21.16 16.67
C THR A 407 -39.13 19.66 16.42
N TYR A 408 -39.49 18.86 17.44
CA TYR A 408 -39.69 17.42 17.32
C TYR A 408 -40.80 17.06 16.31
N LEU A 409 -41.91 17.80 16.33
CA LEU A 409 -43.01 17.66 15.35
C LEU A 409 -42.57 18.09 13.93
N GLU A 410 -41.80 19.18 13.79
CA GLU A 410 -41.24 19.62 12.51
C GLU A 410 -40.31 18.55 11.91
N GLU A 411 -39.41 18.00 12.72
CA GLU A 411 -38.50 16.92 12.34
C GLU A 411 -39.26 15.62 11.98
N GLY A 412 -40.34 15.29 12.69
CA GLY A 412 -41.22 14.16 12.35
C GLY A 412 -41.96 14.33 11.01
N PHE A 413 -42.38 15.55 10.67
CA PHE A 413 -42.96 15.85 9.35
C PHE A 413 -41.92 15.72 8.22
N ASP A 414 -40.66 16.14 8.42
CA ASP A 414 -39.59 15.91 7.44
C ASP A 414 -39.34 14.40 7.25
N VAL A 415 -39.32 13.62 8.33
CA VAL A 415 -39.19 12.15 8.29
C VAL A 415 -40.34 11.50 7.51
N TRP A 416 -41.59 11.90 7.76
CA TRP A 416 -42.75 11.43 6.99
C TRP A 416 -42.55 11.67 5.48
N MET A 417 -42.33 12.92 5.09
CA MET A 417 -42.24 13.31 3.68
C MET A 417 -41.03 12.70 2.97
N ALA A 418 -39.94 12.42 3.68
CA ALA A 418 -38.76 11.74 3.14
C ALA A 418 -38.95 10.21 2.97
N ILE A 419 -39.91 9.61 3.66
CA ILE A 419 -40.22 8.16 3.59
C ILE A 419 -41.35 7.90 2.60
N HIS A 420 -42.53 8.46 2.85
CA HIS A 420 -43.72 8.25 2.01
C HIS A 420 -44.48 9.55 1.77
N ARG A 421 -43.91 10.38 0.89
CA ARG A 421 -44.47 11.66 0.47
C ARG A 421 -45.97 11.64 0.09
N PRO A 422 -46.50 10.64 -0.66
CA PRO A 422 -47.89 10.68 -1.12
C PRO A 422 -48.94 10.71 0.00
N SER A 423 -48.72 10.00 1.12
CA SER A 423 -49.70 9.99 2.21
C SER A 423 -49.76 11.30 2.99
N TYR A 424 -48.67 12.10 2.98
CA TYR A 424 -48.71 13.48 3.48
C TYR A 424 -49.52 14.39 2.54
N ASP A 425 -49.26 14.33 1.23
CA ASP A 425 -49.96 15.15 0.24
C ASP A 425 -51.46 14.80 0.14
N GLU A 426 -51.85 13.54 0.35
CA GLU A 426 -53.26 13.11 0.34
C GLU A 426 -53.98 13.41 1.66
N LYS A 427 -53.40 13.04 2.80
CA LYS A 427 -54.15 13.03 4.08
C LYS A 427 -53.99 14.29 4.93
N ILE A 428 -52.86 15.01 4.82
CA ILE A 428 -52.60 16.23 5.62
C ILE A 428 -52.80 17.49 4.78
N ARG A 429 -52.13 17.58 3.64
CA ARG A 429 -51.87 18.85 2.94
C ARG A 429 -53.16 19.54 2.48
N GLY A 430 -53.47 20.68 3.10
CA GLY A 430 -54.66 21.49 2.80
C GLY A 430 -55.97 20.96 3.40
N PHE A 431 -55.96 19.79 4.05
CA PHE A 431 -57.10 19.24 4.78
C PHE A 431 -57.02 19.58 6.27
N ILE A 432 -55.95 19.14 6.94
CA ILE A 432 -55.69 19.47 8.35
C ILE A 432 -55.27 20.94 8.44
N ASN A 433 -55.86 21.68 9.38
CA ASN A 433 -55.58 23.09 9.60
C ASN A 433 -55.16 23.44 11.05
N GLU A 434 -55.31 22.53 12.00
CA GLU A 434 -54.85 22.69 13.39
C GLU A 434 -54.29 21.38 13.95
N ILE A 435 -53.17 21.45 14.67
CA ILE A 435 -52.62 20.35 15.49
C ILE A 435 -52.45 20.86 16.91
N ASN A 436 -53.07 20.17 17.85
CA ASN A 436 -53.05 20.50 19.27
C ASN A 436 -52.08 19.60 20.05
N LEU A 437 -51.62 20.08 21.21
CA LEU A 437 -51.03 19.27 22.27
C LEU A 437 -51.98 19.26 23.47
N ASP A 438 -52.43 18.07 23.90
CA ASP A 438 -53.03 17.88 25.22
C ASP A 438 -51.91 17.59 26.22
N LYS A 439 -51.89 18.38 27.30
CA LYS A 439 -50.87 18.31 28.36
C LYS A 439 -51.20 17.28 29.45
N GLY A 440 -52.42 16.74 29.46
CA GLY A 440 -52.88 15.76 30.43
C GLY A 440 -53.11 16.37 31.82
N GLY A 441 -54.27 16.99 32.01
CA GLY A 441 -54.80 17.22 33.37
C GLY A 441 -55.25 15.90 34.01
N GLU A 442 -55.28 15.85 35.34
CA GLU A 442 -55.85 14.69 36.05
C GLU A 442 -57.28 14.41 35.58
N GLY A 443 -57.55 13.19 35.12
CA GLY A 443 -58.85 12.76 34.57
C GLY A 443 -58.95 12.68 33.04
N HIS A 444 -57.94 13.09 32.27
CA HIS A 444 -57.94 12.98 30.80
C HIS A 444 -57.63 11.55 30.31
N ASN A 445 -58.61 10.64 30.46
CA ASN A 445 -58.52 9.20 30.18
C ASN A 445 -57.95 8.78 28.80
N THR A 446 -58.00 9.65 27.78
CA THR A 446 -57.53 9.35 26.41
C THR A 446 -56.00 9.32 26.33
N CYS A 447 -55.33 10.33 26.87
CA CYS A 447 -53.87 10.48 26.79
C CYS A 447 -53.07 9.56 27.73
N ASP A 448 -53.75 8.76 28.54
CA ASP A 448 -53.16 7.64 29.26
C ASP A 448 -53.05 6.35 28.42
N LYS A 449 -53.70 6.31 27.24
CA LYS A 449 -53.81 5.08 26.41
C LYS A 449 -53.39 5.24 24.96
N ALA A 450 -53.36 6.46 24.41
CA ALA A 450 -53.04 6.74 23.02
C ALA A 450 -51.89 7.73 22.87
N TYR A 451 -51.20 7.69 21.71
CA TYR A 451 -50.14 8.65 21.37
C TYR A 451 -50.72 10.03 20.98
N ALA A 452 -51.86 9.98 20.29
CA ALA A 452 -52.63 11.10 19.79
C ALA A 452 -54.13 10.72 19.74
N TYR A 453 -54.99 11.64 19.33
CA TYR A 453 -56.40 11.39 19.04
C TYR A 453 -56.99 12.47 18.11
N ALA A 454 -57.99 12.11 17.30
CA ALA A 454 -58.83 13.04 16.54
C ALA A 454 -60.33 12.81 16.81
N GLN A 455 -61.17 13.65 16.20
CA GLN A 455 -62.61 13.41 16.07
C GLN A 455 -62.94 13.06 14.62
N LEU A 456 -63.92 12.18 14.42
CA LEU A 456 -64.39 11.81 13.09
C LEU A 456 -64.90 13.05 12.32
N ASN A 457 -64.54 13.16 11.04
CA ASN A 457 -64.93 14.26 10.14
C ASN A 457 -64.48 15.65 10.63
N SER A 458 -63.27 15.74 11.18
CA SER A 458 -62.66 16.99 11.65
C SER A 458 -61.49 17.44 10.77
N ARG A 459 -61.01 18.67 10.95
CA ARG A 459 -59.79 19.19 10.28
C ARG A 459 -58.60 19.31 11.22
N LYS A 460 -58.64 18.61 12.36
CA LYS A 460 -57.65 18.76 13.41
C LYS A 460 -57.49 17.50 14.24
N TYR A 461 -56.29 17.34 14.77
CA TYR A 461 -55.98 16.26 15.71
C TYR A 461 -55.09 16.76 16.84
N THR A 462 -54.92 15.93 17.86
CA THR A 462 -54.26 16.28 19.12
C THR A 462 -53.23 15.22 19.47
N TYR A 463 -51.97 15.60 19.64
CA TYR A 463 -50.98 14.72 20.26
C TYR A 463 -51.06 14.82 21.79
N CYS A 464 -50.66 13.75 22.47
CA CYS A 464 -50.55 13.72 23.92
C CYS A 464 -49.10 14.03 24.37
N GLU A 465 -48.92 14.96 25.31
CA GLU A 465 -47.59 15.41 25.76
C GLU A 465 -46.76 14.31 26.42
N LYS A 466 -47.42 13.47 27.23
CA LYS A 466 -46.83 12.34 27.97
C LYS A 466 -46.07 11.34 27.08
N PRO A 467 -46.64 10.78 25.99
CA PRO A 467 -45.89 9.95 25.04
C PRO A 467 -44.87 10.74 24.21
N MET A 468 -45.17 11.97 23.76
CA MET A 468 -44.19 12.77 22.99
C MET A 468 -42.92 13.12 23.78
N ARG A 469 -43.01 13.37 25.09
CA ARG A 469 -41.87 13.66 25.97
C ARG A 469 -41.15 12.44 26.53
N ARG A 470 -41.53 11.21 26.12
CA ARG A 470 -40.87 9.98 26.57
C ARG A 470 -39.36 10.09 26.32
N THR A 471 -38.56 9.94 27.37
CA THR A 471 -37.21 10.54 27.42
C THR A 471 -36.19 9.97 26.45
N ASP A 472 -36.43 8.76 25.94
CA ASP A 472 -35.61 8.10 24.93
C ASP A 472 -36.13 8.26 23.50
N PHE A 473 -37.33 8.82 23.31
CA PHE A 473 -38.00 8.88 21.99
C PHE A 473 -37.50 10.03 21.12
N TYR A 474 -37.57 11.27 21.61
CA TYR A 474 -37.18 12.47 20.85
C TYR A 474 -35.67 12.58 20.53
N ARG A 475 -34.88 11.58 20.93
CA ARG A 475 -33.43 11.44 20.65
C ARG A 475 -33.10 10.26 19.74
N LYS A 476 -34.09 9.44 19.38
CA LYS A 476 -33.94 8.28 18.50
C LYS A 476 -34.67 8.57 17.21
N LEU A 477 -34.04 8.24 16.08
CA LEU A 477 -34.64 8.26 14.75
C LEU A 477 -36.06 7.67 14.71
N TRP A 478 -36.28 6.59 15.47
CA TRP A 478 -37.58 5.94 15.71
C TRP A 478 -38.70 6.89 16.19
N GLY A 479 -38.42 7.81 17.11
CA GLY A 479 -39.46 8.66 17.71
C GLY A 479 -40.05 9.66 16.72
N HIS A 480 -39.21 10.32 15.93
CA HIS A 480 -39.63 11.23 14.86
C HIS A 480 -40.49 10.52 13.81
N TRP A 481 -40.21 9.23 13.58
CA TRP A 481 -40.99 8.37 12.72
C TRP A 481 -42.31 7.92 13.37
N GLU A 482 -42.36 7.65 14.68
CA GLU A 482 -43.62 7.33 15.39
C GLU A 482 -44.59 8.53 15.38
N VAL A 483 -44.06 9.76 15.45
CA VAL A 483 -44.84 11.00 15.24
C VAL A 483 -45.48 11.02 13.84
N ALA A 484 -44.81 10.53 12.79
CA ALA A 484 -45.38 10.44 11.46
C ALA A 484 -46.50 9.38 11.38
N VAL A 485 -46.31 8.20 11.97
CA VAL A 485 -47.31 7.13 11.99
C VAL A 485 -48.56 7.55 12.78
N ALA A 486 -48.39 8.11 13.98
CA ALA A 486 -49.50 8.64 14.76
C ALA A 486 -50.21 9.80 14.04
N GLY A 487 -49.46 10.72 13.41
CA GLY A 487 -50.03 11.80 12.62
C GLY A 487 -50.88 11.34 11.44
N LEU A 488 -50.49 10.24 10.77
CA LEU A 488 -51.28 9.63 9.69
C LEU A 488 -52.48 8.81 10.22
N HIS A 489 -52.33 8.13 11.36
CA HIS A 489 -53.43 7.43 12.04
C HIS A 489 -54.55 8.41 12.40
N GLU A 490 -54.22 9.53 13.04
CA GLU A 490 -55.22 10.55 13.40
C GLU A 490 -55.76 11.34 12.20
N ALA A 491 -54.99 11.48 11.12
CA ALA A 491 -55.50 12.05 9.89
C ALA A 491 -56.65 11.21 9.30
N GLN A 492 -56.60 9.89 9.41
CA GLN A 492 -57.65 9.01 8.90
C GLN A 492 -58.95 9.11 9.73
N HIS A 493 -58.83 9.19 11.06
CA HIS A 493 -59.96 9.58 11.92
C HIS A 493 -60.50 10.95 11.51
N ALA A 494 -59.65 11.96 11.29
CA ALA A 494 -60.07 13.28 10.84
C ALA A 494 -60.82 13.25 9.49
N HIS A 495 -60.40 12.41 8.52
CA HIS A 495 -61.13 12.13 7.27
C HIS A 495 -62.46 11.38 7.45
N GLY A 496 -62.79 10.94 8.67
CA GLY A 496 -64.05 10.28 9.02
C GLY A 496 -64.00 8.76 9.04
N HIS A 497 -62.81 8.15 8.97
CA HIS A 497 -62.64 6.70 9.08
C HIS A 497 -62.44 6.28 10.55
N PRO A 498 -63.40 5.56 11.17
CA PRO A 498 -63.20 4.97 12.50
C PRO A 498 -62.20 3.79 12.42
N HIS A 499 -61.87 3.20 13.57
CA HIS A 499 -61.05 1.98 13.58
C HIS A 499 -61.79 0.84 12.84
N GLU A 500 -61.06 0.02 12.09
CA GLU A 500 -61.63 -1.07 11.27
C GLU A 500 -62.31 -2.20 12.07
N PHE A 501 -62.17 -2.24 13.40
CA PHE A 501 -63.00 -3.09 14.27
C PHE A 501 -64.36 -2.45 14.66
N GLU A 502 -64.53 -1.14 14.45
CA GLU A 502 -65.76 -0.38 14.75
C GLU A 502 -66.71 -0.30 13.55
N ASP A 503 -66.19 -0.33 12.31
CA ASP A 503 -66.96 -0.47 11.07
C ASP A 503 -66.66 -1.81 10.36
N PRO A 504 -67.56 -2.81 10.45
CA PRO A 504 -67.45 -4.07 9.72
C PRO A 504 -67.47 -3.96 8.18
N ASN A 505 -67.82 -2.81 7.62
CA ASN A 505 -67.81 -2.55 6.17
C ASN A 505 -66.54 -1.85 5.70
N SER A 506 -65.61 -1.55 6.61
CA SER A 506 -64.35 -0.88 6.31
C SER A 506 -63.50 -1.70 5.33
N ILE A 507 -62.90 -1.02 4.34
CA ILE A 507 -61.97 -1.68 3.42
C ILE A 507 -60.67 -1.97 4.20
N PRO A 508 -60.15 -3.22 4.20
CA PRO A 508 -58.97 -3.59 4.98
C PRO A 508 -57.76 -2.68 4.74
N CYS A 509 -57.31 -2.02 5.81
CA CYS A 509 -56.21 -1.06 5.85
C CYS A 509 -56.40 0.23 5.05
N MET A 510 -57.65 0.70 4.92
CA MET A 510 -57.98 2.03 4.40
C MET A 510 -58.44 3.03 5.47
N GLY A 511 -58.68 2.59 6.71
CA GLY A 511 -58.95 3.45 7.86
C GLY A 511 -57.65 3.85 8.58
N PRO A 512 -57.64 3.97 9.92
CA PRO A 512 -56.45 4.29 10.70
C PRO A 512 -55.28 3.30 10.53
N ALA A 513 -55.54 2.03 10.19
CA ALA A 513 -54.50 1.06 9.86
C ALA A 513 -53.71 1.41 8.58
N TYR A 514 -54.20 2.32 7.73
CA TYR A 514 -53.47 2.86 6.58
C TYR A 514 -52.17 3.57 6.99
N SER A 515 -52.05 4.01 8.26
CA SER A 515 -50.81 4.55 8.82
C SER A 515 -49.60 3.63 8.61
N SER A 516 -49.83 2.31 8.55
CA SER A 516 -48.82 1.30 8.23
C SER A 516 -48.28 1.30 6.79
N VAL A 517 -48.76 2.19 5.91
CA VAL A 517 -48.03 2.51 4.66
C VAL A 517 -46.61 3.02 4.96
N LEU A 518 -46.41 3.68 6.10
CA LEU A 518 -45.09 4.14 6.58
C LEU A 518 -44.22 2.98 7.09
N ASP A 519 -44.80 2.03 7.85
CA ASP A 519 -44.12 0.80 8.27
C ASP A 519 -43.61 0.02 7.04
N HIS A 520 -44.54 -0.23 6.11
CA HIS A 520 -44.30 -0.97 4.87
C HIS A 520 -43.22 -0.30 4.02
N THR A 521 -43.28 1.03 3.85
CA THR A 521 -42.28 1.75 3.04
C THR A 521 -40.88 1.65 3.65
N VAL A 522 -40.74 1.78 4.99
CA VAL A 522 -39.44 1.61 5.69
C VAL A 522 -38.85 0.22 5.46
N VAL A 523 -39.67 -0.82 5.53
CA VAL A 523 -39.22 -2.21 5.39
C VAL A 523 -38.93 -2.58 3.93
N THR A 524 -39.74 -2.15 2.98
CA THR A 524 -39.70 -2.67 1.60
C THR A 524 -38.95 -1.80 0.60
N GLY A 525 -39.04 -0.47 0.67
CA GLY A 525 -38.64 0.41 -0.45
C GLY A 525 -37.97 1.75 -0.09
N CYS A 526 -37.84 2.12 1.18
CA CYS A 526 -37.26 3.40 1.58
C CYS A 526 -35.78 3.52 1.18
N GLY A 527 -35.45 4.52 0.34
CA GLY A 527 -34.10 4.79 -0.14
C GLY A 527 -33.16 5.51 0.85
N LEU A 528 -33.66 5.92 2.02
CA LEU A 528 -32.83 6.58 3.05
C LEU A 528 -31.98 5.53 3.80
N ARG A 529 -30.68 5.78 3.96
CA ARG A 529 -29.81 4.91 4.78
C ARG A 529 -30.32 4.74 6.22
N SER A 530 -30.94 5.78 6.78
CA SER A 530 -31.58 5.77 8.09
C SER A 530 -32.71 4.72 8.22
N CYS A 531 -33.49 4.47 7.16
CA CYS A 531 -34.56 3.46 7.18
C CYS A 531 -34.07 2.04 7.44
N ARG A 532 -32.81 1.71 7.10
CA ARG A 532 -32.19 0.41 7.42
C ARG A 532 -32.22 0.11 8.93
N TYR A 533 -32.15 1.15 9.76
CA TYR A 533 -32.09 1.06 11.22
C TYR A 533 -33.47 1.13 11.90
N MET A 534 -34.54 1.30 11.11
CA MET A 534 -35.92 1.32 11.59
C MET A 534 -36.70 0.04 11.26
N LYS A 535 -36.15 -0.88 10.46
CA LYS A 535 -36.92 -2.03 9.91
C LYS A 535 -37.58 -2.91 10.97
N ASP A 536 -36.82 -3.38 11.96
CA ASP A 536 -37.36 -4.27 13.01
C ASP A 536 -38.45 -3.57 13.82
N SER A 537 -38.25 -2.29 14.14
CA SER A 537 -39.22 -1.47 14.84
C SER A 537 -40.48 -1.21 14.00
N ALA A 538 -40.34 -0.93 12.71
CA ALA A 538 -41.46 -0.79 11.76
C ALA A 538 -42.26 -2.10 11.58
N ILE A 539 -41.61 -3.27 11.65
CA ILE A 539 -42.33 -4.56 11.71
C ILE A 539 -43.17 -4.65 13.00
N ASN A 540 -42.62 -4.25 14.15
CA ASN A 540 -43.34 -4.26 15.42
C ASN A 540 -44.49 -3.24 15.46
N SER A 541 -44.32 -2.06 14.86
CA SER A 541 -45.39 -1.07 14.72
C SER A 541 -46.47 -1.51 13.74
N PHE A 542 -46.12 -2.13 12.61
CA PHE A 542 -47.13 -2.73 11.72
C PHE A 542 -48.04 -3.70 12.48
N ILE A 543 -47.45 -4.60 13.26
CA ILE A 543 -48.19 -5.56 14.10
C ILE A 543 -49.05 -4.81 15.14
N PHE A 544 -48.52 -3.77 15.78
CA PHE A 544 -49.27 -2.92 16.71
C PHE A 544 -50.45 -2.18 16.04
N GLN A 545 -50.24 -1.52 14.89
CA GLN A 545 -51.27 -0.77 14.17
C GLN A 545 -52.36 -1.69 13.63
N MET A 546 -52.02 -2.89 13.16
CA MET A 546 -53.03 -3.90 12.79
C MET A 546 -53.85 -4.31 14.01
N ASN A 547 -53.21 -4.68 15.12
CA ASN A 547 -53.92 -5.15 16.31
C ASN A 547 -54.65 -4.04 17.08
N TYR A 548 -54.24 -2.77 16.93
CA TYR A 548 -54.90 -1.61 17.52
C TYR A 548 -56.07 -1.11 16.66
N SER A 549 -55.90 -1.03 15.33
CA SER A 549 -56.90 -0.43 14.43
C SER A 549 -57.89 -1.45 13.86
N VAL A 550 -57.41 -2.67 13.53
CA VAL A 550 -58.23 -3.75 12.94
C VAL A 550 -58.64 -4.79 13.98
N GLY A 551 -58.00 -4.77 15.16
CA GLY A 551 -58.27 -5.70 16.26
C GLY A 551 -57.92 -7.14 15.90
N MET A 552 -58.67 -8.09 16.48
CA MET A 552 -58.52 -9.53 16.19
C MET A 552 -59.37 -9.98 14.97
N ASN A 553 -59.82 -9.05 14.12
CA ASN A 553 -60.65 -9.35 12.94
C ASN A 553 -59.80 -9.94 11.78
N ASN A 554 -60.42 -10.79 10.96
CA ASN A 554 -59.80 -11.37 9.76
C ASN A 554 -59.38 -10.32 8.73
N HIS A 555 -59.95 -9.11 8.74
CA HIS A 555 -59.54 -8.00 7.87
C HIS A 555 -58.02 -7.72 7.93
N ARG A 556 -57.34 -7.97 9.06
CA ARG A 556 -55.87 -7.85 9.18
C ARG A 556 -55.09 -8.84 8.29
N PHE A 557 -55.79 -9.80 7.71
CA PHE A 557 -55.29 -10.81 6.77
C PHE A 557 -55.97 -10.73 5.39
N GLU A 558 -56.52 -9.57 5.03
CA GLU A 558 -57.21 -9.31 3.76
C GLU A 558 -56.73 -8.00 3.11
N GLY A 559 -57.11 -7.75 1.85
CA GLY A 559 -56.89 -6.47 1.16
C GLY A 559 -55.47 -5.91 1.22
N LEU A 560 -55.32 -4.63 1.58
CA LEU A 560 -54.01 -4.00 1.74
C LEU A 560 -53.23 -4.54 2.95
N CYS A 561 -53.94 -4.95 4.02
CA CYS A 561 -53.30 -5.52 5.21
C CYS A 561 -52.51 -6.79 4.84
N GLU A 562 -53.13 -7.73 4.11
CA GLU A 562 -52.42 -8.94 3.64
C GLU A 562 -51.31 -8.62 2.63
N LYS A 563 -51.53 -7.69 1.70
CA LYS A 563 -50.50 -7.28 0.75
C LYS A 563 -49.25 -6.77 1.48
N TRP A 564 -49.41 -5.78 2.36
CA TRP A 564 -48.28 -5.20 3.09
C TRP A 564 -47.62 -6.22 4.02
N ARG A 565 -48.41 -7.01 4.77
CA ARG A 565 -47.92 -8.09 5.63
C ARG A 565 -47.03 -9.08 4.85
N ASN A 566 -47.47 -9.50 3.66
CA ASN A 566 -46.72 -10.42 2.80
C ASN A 566 -45.45 -9.78 2.22
N GLU A 567 -45.52 -8.55 1.73
CA GLU A 567 -44.37 -7.82 1.18
C GLU A 567 -43.31 -7.49 2.26
N MET A 568 -43.72 -7.36 3.53
CA MET A 568 -42.85 -7.24 4.70
C MET A 568 -42.37 -8.60 5.25
N GLY A 569 -42.84 -9.73 4.72
CA GLY A 569 -42.46 -11.08 5.15
C GLY A 569 -43.01 -11.51 6.51
N ILE A 570 -44.09 -10.88 7.01
CA ILE A 570 -44.64 -11.13 8.35
C ILE A 570 -45.60 -12.32 8.31
N GLY A 571 -45.34 -13.33 9.13
CA GLY A 571 -46.21 -14.51 9.26
C GLY A 571 -47.53 -14.21 9.99
N ARG A 572 -48.59 -14.98 9.68
CA ARG A 572 -49.89 -14.87 10.38
C ARG A 572 -49.81 -15.26 11.87
N ASP A 573 -48.74 -15.94 12.29
CA ASP A 573 -48.41 -16.32 13.67
C ASP A 573 -47.93 -15.16 14.55
N LYS A 574 -47.81 -13.93 14.01
CA LYS A 574 -47.32 -12.75 14.73
C LYS A 574 -48.41 -11.82 15.29
N PHE A 575 -49.70 -12.19 15.17
CA PHE A 575 -50.84 -11.29 15.35
C PHE A 575 -51.92 -11.80 16.31
#